data_AF-A0A3N4YZ10-F1
#
_entry.id   AF-A0A3N4YZ10-F1
#
_cell.length_a   1.000
_cell.length_b   1.000
_cell.length_c   1.000
_cell.angle_alpha   90.00
_cell.angle_beta   90.00
_cell.angle_gamma   90.00
#
_symmetry.space_group_name_H-M   'P 1'
#
loop_
_entity.id
_entity.type
_entity.pdbx_description
1 polymer ?
#
loop_
_entity_poly.entity_id
_entity_poly.type
_entity_poly.pdbx_seq_one_letter_code
_entity_poly.pdbx_strand_id
1 'polypeptide(L)'
;MALTRPAPHAGRPPTTPALPAPADEPAGAAQYAARLQALLGDPLDRHNPYGRSALWAARYDDLPAPPAGLPDADQMRPAAGQLARALRPLFCRDLALAHAWSIRPLLSAPLPHPAAALLGPAALLAAAGGVLRSVTRIVDGLSSHEPGARQWRPVLASVFADLLACESLTTVALRSCPDRDPGAAVPGAGPPRPSGEPLAAVVGYLVPQLVGELLGDLELVLNECGFDGDTLERRTLAKILRDRPFARSDWRSAAAAQVRLVEELSATGGSRPDDGTQLAALFRITGAAAAAPGTISAQTVAATLAGATDRLAGADEPGTAALARVGRRLVTEQRALRVACAATAAHDPADPAARALADRQALLVLAAAALGVREAAAGTQLPFLGTAGWVLLALGRIAGRLGLPLPDRTPDPQPGVWDELARRAANGVDCDLYATRLPW
;
A
#
# COMPACT_ATOMS: atom_id res chain seq x y z
N MET A 1 12.84 12.67 44.95
CA MET A 1 14.02 12.94 44.11
C MET A 1 13.60 12.76 42.66
N ALA A 2 13.45 13.85 41.91
CA ALA A 2 13.09 13.83 40.50
C ALA A 2 14.37 13.69 39.66
N LEU A 3 14.56 12.54 39.03
CA LEU A 3 15.66 12.30 38.11
C LEU A 3 15.24 12.78 36.71
N THR A 4 15.61 14.01 36.37
CA THR A 4 15.55 14.53 34.99
C THR A 4 16.47 13.70 34.10
N ARG A 5 15.88 12.90 33.21
CA ARG A 5 16.60 12.18 32.14
C ARG A 5 17.15 13.19 31.12
N PRO A 6 18.42 13.08 30.68
CA PRO A 6 18.93 13.89 29.58
C PRO A 6 18.35 13.41 28.24
N ALA A 7 17.97 14.35 27.38
CA ALA A 7 17.53 14.08 26.02
C ALA A 7 18.71 13.57 25.15
N PRO A 8 18.50 12.54 24.31
CA PRO A 8 19.55 12.03 23.44
C PRO A 8 19.92 13.07 22.38
N HIS A 9 21.21 13.34 22.23
CA HIS A 9 21.74 14.22 21.20
C HIS A 9 21.70 13.49 19.85
N ALA A 10 20.98 14.06 18.89
CA ALA A 10 20.94 13.59 17.51
C ALA A 10 22.33 13.77 16.87
N GLY A 11 23.08 12.68 16.71
CA GLY A 11 24.31 12.65 15.94
C GLY A 11 24.04 12.99 14.47
N ARG A 12 24.92 13.80 13.87
CA ARG A 12 24.89 14.17 12.45
C ARG A 12 24.95 12.89 11.58
N PRO A 13 24.03 12.70 10.61
CA PRO A 13 24.04 11.50 9.78
C PRO A 13 25.29 11.47 8.89
N PRO A 14 25.90 10.29 8.67
CA PRO A 14 26.99 10.13 7.72
C PRO A 14 26.50 10.43 6.30
N THR A 15 27.29 11.22 5.55
CA THR A 15 27.09 11.42 4.11
C THR A 15 27.43 10.14 3.36
N THR A 16 26.43 9.30 3.14
CA THR A 16 26.52 8.10 2.31
C THR A 16 26.55 8.50 0.82
N PRO A 17 27.46 7.96 0.00
CA PRO A 17 27.47 8.25 -1.43
C PRO A 17 26.17 7.78 -2.10
N ALA A 18 25.59 8.64 -2.93
CA ALA A 18 24.33 8.39 -3.60
C ALA A 18 24.44 7.18 -4.55
N LEU A 19 23.70 6.09 -4.27
CA LEU A 19 23.47 5.11 -5.34
C LEU A 19 22.72 5.78 -6.51
N PRO A 20 23.11 5.50 -7.76
CA PRO A 20 22.45 6.03 -8.94
C PRO A 20 20.98 5.58 -8.99
N ALA A 21 20.12 6.47 -9.47
CA ALA A 21 18.73 6.13 -9.79
C ALA A 21 18.69 5.06 -10.90
N PRO A 22 17.73 4.12 -10.86
CA PRO A 22 17.63 3.08 -11.89
C PRO A 22 17.36 3.71 -13.27
N ALA A 23 18.13 3.27 -14.26
CA ALA A 23 18.20 3.86 -15.61
C ALA A 23 16.93 3.73 -16.47
N ASP A 24 15.90 3.01 -15.98
CA ASP A 24 14.65 2.71 -16.69
C ASP A 24 13.41 3.43 -16.08
N GLU A 25 13.61 4.44 -15.23
CA GLU A 25 12.47 5.23 -14.75
C GLU A 25 11.92 6.13 -15.86
N PRO A 26 10.58 6.14 -16.09
CA PRO A 26 9.99 7.23 -16.85
C PRO A 26 10.25 8.50 -16.07
N ALA A 27 11.16 9.34 -16.59
CA ALA A 27 11.76 10.47 -15.90
C ALA A 27 10.74 11.43 -15.24
N GLY A 28 9.50 11.47 -15.74
CA GLY A 28 8.45 12.38 -15.27
C GLY A 28 7.99 12.20 -13.83
N ALA A 29 7.71 10.97 -13.36
CA ALA A 29 7.12 10.79 -12.02
C ALA A 29 8.12 11.03 -10.89
N ALA A 30 9.33 10.49 -11.02
CA ALA A 30 10.41 10.72 -10.06
C ALA A 30 10.85 12.19 -10.03
N GLN A 31 10.93 12.84 -11.20
CA GLN A 31 11.24 14.26 -11.29
C GLN A 31 10.13 15.13 -10.67
N TYR A 32 8.86 14.79 -10.89
CA TYR A 32 7.74 15.48 -10.26
C TYR A 32 7.78 15.31 -8.74
N ALA A 33 8.00 14.09 -8.24
CA ALA A 33 8.13 13.83 -6.81
C ALA A 33 9.29 14.64 -6.20
N ALA A 34 10.45 14.66 -6.85
CA ALA A 34 11.60 15.46 -6.40
C ALA A 34 11.27 16.97 -6.35
N ARG A 35 10.59 17.50 -7.38
CA ARG A 35 10.15 18.90 -7.43
C ARG A 35 9.11 19.19 -6.34
N LEU A 36 8.12 18.33 -6.16
CA LEU A 36 7.10 18.45 -5.12
C LEU A 36 7.75 18.47 -3.73
N GLN A 37 8.69 17.56 -3.50
CA GLN A 37 9.43 17.50 -2.24
C GLN A 37 10.26 18.77 -1.99
N ALA A 38 10.88 19.34 -3.02
CA ALA A 38 11.61 20.61 -2.91
C ALA A 38 10.67 21.77 -2.56
N LEU A 39 9.47 21.82 -3.16
CA LEU A 39 8.46 22.84 -2.87
C LEU A 39 7.85 22.70 -1.46
N LEU A 40 7.68 21.46 -0.98
CA LEU A 40 7.17 21.19 0.37
C LEU A 40 8.19 21.47 1.48
N GLY A 41 9.48 21.63 1.15
CA GLY A 41 10.55 21.92 2.11
C GLY A 41 10.77 20.85 3.19
N ASP A 42 11.58 21.17 4.20
CA ASP A 42 11.87 20.30 5.34
C ASP A 42 10.63 20.12 6.24
N PRO A 43 10.10 18.91 6.45
CA PRO A 43 8.97 18.68 7.36
C PRO A 43 9.23 18.99 8.83
N LEU A 44 10.49 19.03 9.25
CA LEU A 44 10.88 19.28 10.64
C LEU A 44 11.14 20.76 10.92
N ASP A 45 11.25 21.59 9.87
CA ASP A 45 11.36 23.04 10.05
C ASP A 45 10.06 23.63 10.62
N ARG A 46 10.18 24.22 11.80
CA ARG A 46 9.07 24.87 12.53
C ARG A 46 8.48 26.09 11.81
N HIS A 47 9.24 26.69 10.88
CA HIS A 47 8.81 27.85 10.10
C HIS A 47 8.24 27.46 8.74
N ASN A 48 8.34 26.19 8.34
CA ASN A 48 7.77 25.72 7.10
C ASN A 48 6.23 25.64 7.22
N PRO A 49 5.46 26.34 6.38
CA PRO A 49 3.99 26.25 6.39
C PRO A 49 3.48 24.85 6.04
N TYR A 50 4.28 24.06 5.32
CA TYR A 50 4.02 22.65 5.00
C TYR A 50 4.75 21.71 5.98
N GLY A 51 5.34 22.24 7.05
CA GLY A 51 6.01 21.47 8.11
C GLY A 51 5.00 20.76 9.01
N ARG A 52 5.44 19.71 9.69
CA ARG A 52 4.58 18.89 10.56
C ARG A 52 3.89 19.72 11.63
N SER A 53 4.63 20.61 12.29
CA SER A 53 4.11 21.46 13.37
C SER A 53 2.96 22.37 12.91
N ALA A 54 3.08 22.98 11.72
CA ALA A 54 2.04 23.82 11.14
C ALA A 54 0.80 23.00 10.78
N LEU A 55 1.00 21.86 10.11
CA LEU A 55 -0.10 21.00 9.65
C LEU A 55 -0.87 20.31 10.78
N TRP A 56 -0.25 20.08 11.94
CA TRP A 56 -0.96 19.54 13.12
C TRP A 56 -1.87 20.55 13.80
N ALA A 57 -1.50 21.82 13.76
CA ALA A 57 -2.31 22.91 14.31
C ALA A 57 -3.45 23.31 13.36
N ALA A 58 -3.24 23.14 12.05
CA ALA A 58 -4.21 23.50 11.02
C ALA A 58 -5.46 22.62 11.05
N ARG A 59 -6.63 23.25 10.90
CA ARG A 59 -7.86 22.56 10.48
C ARG A 59 -7.87 22.43 8.97
N TYR A 60 -8.79 21.63 8.44
CA TYR A 60 -8.91 21.41 7.00
C TYR A 60 -9.09 22.72 6.21
N ASP A 61 -9.89 23.66 6.73
CA ASP A 61 -10.14 24.95 6.08
C ASP A 61 -8.97 25.95 6.23
N ASP A 62 -8.04 25.66 7.15
CA ASP A 62 -6.86 26.49 7.43
C ASP A 62 -5.58 25.92 6.77
N LEU A 63 -5.72 24.91 5.90
CA LEU A 63 -4.57 24.32 5.21
C LEU A 63 -3.89 25.34 4.29
N PRO A 64 -2.55 25.32 4.21
CA PRO A 64 -1.84 26.22 3.32
C PRO A 64 -2.22 25.96 1.86
N ALA A 65 -2.28 27.03 1.07
CA ALA A 65 -2.48 26.93 -0.37
C ALA A 65 -1.32 26.15 -1.04
N PRO A 66 -1.54 25.51 -2.19
CA PRO A 66 -0.47 24.93 -2.98
C PRO A 66 0.64 25.95 -3.27
N PRO A 67 1.93 25.57 -3.17
CA PRO A 67 3.03 26.48 -3.45
C PRO A 67 2.98 26.94 -4.91
N ALA A 68 3.36 28.20 -5.15
CA ALA A 68 3.49 28.72 -6.51
C ALA A 68 4.47 27.85 -7.31
N GLY A 69 4.09 27.51 -8.55
CA GLY A 69 4.91 26.65 -9.41
C GLY A 69 4.77 25.16 -9.14
N LEU A 70 3.73 24.72 -8.39
CA LEU A 70 3.26 23.34 -8.46
C LEU A 70 2.90 23.03 -9.92
N PRO A 71 3.53 22.03 -10.56
CA PRO A 71 3.18 21.68 -11.93
C PRO A 71 1.74 21.18 -11.96
N ASP A 72 0.99 21.58 -12.97
CA ASP A 72 -0.34 21.03 -13.16
C ASP A 72 -0.21 19.53 -13.45
N ALA A 73 -0.83 18.69 -12.62
CA ALA A 73 -0.82 17.25 -12.81
C ALA A 73 -1.41 16.86 -14.18
N ASP A 74 -2.26 17.72 -14.75
CA ASP A 74 -2.87 17.53 -16.06
C ASP A 74 -1.89 17.80 -17.24
N GLN A 75 -0.75 18.47 -17.01
CA GLN A 75 0.25 18.72 -18.07
C GLN A 75 1.07 17.47 -18.43
N MET A 76 1.21 16.50 -17.53
CA MET A 76 1.91 15.23 -17.81
C MET A 76 0.97 14.05 -18.12
N ARG A 77 -0.34 14.18 -17.82
CA ARG A 77 -1.35 13.11 -17.88
C ARG A 77 -0.77 11.71 -17.56
N PRO A 78 -0.10 11.54 -16.41
CA PRO A 78 0.61 10.30 -16.13
C PRO A 78 -0.38 9.16 -15.93
N ALA A 79 0.00 7.95 -16.33
CA ALA A 79 -0.71 6.73 -15.96
C ALA A 79 -0.98 6.71 -14.43
N ALA A 80 -2.09 6.13 -14.00
CA ALA A 80 -2.56 6.17 -12.62
C ALA A 80 -1.49 5.78 -11.57
N GLY A 81 -0.71 4.73 -11.83
CA GLY A 81 0.40 4.34 -10.95
C GLY A 81 1.51 5.39 -10.87
N GLN A 82 1.84 6.06 -11.98
CA GLN A 82 2.82 7.14 -12.01
C GLN A 82 2.32 8.39 -11.28
N LEU A 83 1.02 8.70 -11.36
CA LEU A 83 0.40 9.78 -10.59
C LEU A 83 0.55 9.55 -9.08
N ALA A 84 0.23 8.35 -8.59
CA ALA A 84 0.36 8.02 -7.17
C ALA A 84 1.82 8.13 -6.68
N ARG A 85 2.79 7.70 -7.51
CA ARG A 85 4.22 7.86 -7.22
C ARG A 85 4.65 9.32 -7.20
N ALA A 86 4.22 10.11 -8.18
CA ALA A 86 4.52 11.52 -8.27
C ALA A 86 4.01 12.31 -7.06
N LEU A 87 2.83 11.93 -6.53
CA LEU A 87 2.20 12.54 -5.36
C LEU A 87 2.70 11.96 -4.02
N ARG A 88 3.56 10.94 -4.03
CA ARG A 88 4.04 10.26 -2.82
C ARG A 88 4.62 11.23 -1.76
N PRO A 89 5.42 12.26 -2.10
CA PRO A 89 5.91 13.22 -1.11
C PRO A 89 4.80 14.00 -0.38
N LEU A 90 3.72 14.34 -1.10
CA LEU A 90 2.53 14.98 -0.53
C LEU A 90 1.78 14.00 0.37
N PHE A 91 1.64 12.75 -0.06
CA PHE A 91 0.98 11.69 0.69
C PHE A 91 1.71 11.35 2.00
N CYS A 92 3.04 11.30 1.98
CA CYS A 92 3.87 11.14 3.18
C CYS A 92 3.80 12.36 4.10
N ARG A 93 3.34 13.52 3.62
CA ARG A 93 3.32 14.77 4.39
C ARG A 93 2.11 14.84 5.30
N ASP A 94 0.91 14.79 4.74
CA ASP A 94 -0.34 14.95 5.47
C ASP A 94 -1.55 14.51 4.61
N LEU A 95 -2.48 13.78 5.21
CA LEU A 95 -3.65 13.23 4.52
C LEU A 95 -4.67 14.31 4.13
N ALA A 96 -4.88 15.31 4.99
CA ALA A 96 -5.78 16.41 4.70
C ALA A 96 -5.24 17.25 3.53
N LEU A 97 -3.93 17.49 3.50
CA LEU A 97 -3.24 18.18 2.40
C LEU A 97 -3.34 17.39 1.09
N ALA A 98 -3.05 16.08 1.13
CA ALA A 98 -3.21 15.18 -0.02
C ALA A 98 -4.64 15.23 -0.58
N HIS A 99 -5.64 15.22 0.32
CA HIS A 99 -7.03 15.29 -0.08
C HIS A 99 -7.40 16.63 -0.71
N ALA A 100 -7.02 17.75 -0.08
CA ALA A 100 -7.33 19.09 -0.55
C ALA A 100 -6.73 19.38 -1.93
N TRP A 101 -5.48 18.95 -2.15
CA TRP A 101 -4.71 19.33 -3.35
C TRP A 101 -4.80 18.33 -4.51
N SER A 102 -5.04 17.05 -4.24
CA SER A 102 -5.05 16.02 -5.30
C SER A 102 -6.32 15.18 -5.33
N ILE A 103 -6.75 14.58 -4.21
CA ILE A 103 -7.83 13.58 -4.24
C ILE A 103 -9.17 14.24 -4.55
N ARG A 104 -9.53 15.31 -3.81
CA ARG A 104 -10.80 16.02 -4.00
C ARG A 104 -10.92 16.64 -5.39
N PRO A 105 -9.94 17.38 -5.92
CA PRO A 105 -10.02 17.91 -7.29
C PRO A 105 -10.23 16.83 -8.36
N LEU A 106 -9.54 15.70 -8.25
CA LEU A 106 -9.67 14.60 -9.22
C LEU A 106 -11.00 13.83 -9.09
N LEU A 107 -11.59 13.78 -7.90
CA LEU A 107 -12.92 13.22 -7.67
C LEU A 107 -14.05 14.16 -8.13
N SER A 108 -13.85 15.48 -8.00
CA SER A 108 -14.85 16.49 -8.32
C SER A 108 -14.79 17.01 -9.77
N ALA A 109 -13.82 16.54 -10.57
CA ALA A 109 -13.71 16.88 -11.97
C ALA A 109 -14.95 16.39 -12.76
N PRO A 110 -15.40 17.10 -13.82
CA PRO A 110 -16.54 16.68 -14.65
C PRO A 110 -16.41 15.26 -15.22
N LEU A 111 -15.16 14.83 -15.43
CA LEU A 111 -14.78 13.47 -15.76
C LEU A 111 -13.73 13.01 -14.73
N PRO A 112 -14.16 12.36 -13.65
CA PRO A 112 -13.27 11.91 -12.59
C PRO A 112 -12.14 11.05 -13.14
N HIS A 113 -10.93 11.24 -12.61
CA HIS A 113 -9.80 10.41 -13.00
C HIS A 113 -10.01 8.96 -12.51
N PRO A 114 -9.74 7.92 -13.32
CA PRO A 114 -9.98 6.52 -12.91
C PRO A 114 -9.24 6.16 -11.60
N ALA A 115 -8.00 6.66 -11.45
CA ALA A 115 -7.21 6.51 -10.23
C ALA A 115 -7.78 7.19 -8.97
N ALA A 116 -8.72 8.13 -9.08
CA ALA A 116 -9.07 9.04 -7.97
C ALA A 116 -9.57 8.30 -6.71
N ALA A 117 -10.29 7.20 -6.89
CA ALA A 117 -10.74 6.36 -5.78
C ALA A 117 -9.60 5.60 -5.07
N LEU A 118 -8.50 5.36 -5.78
CA LEU A 118 -7.31 4.64 -5.28
C LEU A 118 -6.28 5.56 -4.61
N LEU A 119 -6.33 6.87 -4.88
CA LEU A 119 -5.38 7.83 -4.30
C LEU A 119 -5.56 7.99 -2.78
N GLY A 120 -6.78 7.83 -2.25
CA GLY A 120 -7.02 7.84 -0.80
C GLY A 120 -6.28 6.71 -0.07
N PRO A 121 -6.52 5.43 -0.43
CA PRO A 121 -5.75 4.30 0.09
C PRO A 121 -4.23 4.42 -0.13
N ALA A 122 -3.79 4.88 -1.31
CA ALA A 122 -2.37 5.13 -1.57
C ALA A 122 -1.77 6.19 -0.63
N ALA A 123 -2.53 7.25 -0.33
CA ALA A 123 -2.10 8.28 0.61
C ALA A 123 -2.03 7.77 2.05
N LEU A 124 -3.00 6.95 2.46
CA LEU A 124 -3.00 6.31 3.77
C LEU A 124 -1.80 5.38 3.96
N LEU A 125 -1.44 4.59 2.95
CA LEU A 125 -0.24 3.74 2.98
C LEU A 125 1.05 4.56 3.12
N ALA A 126 1.15 5.68 2.40
CA ALA A 126 2.30 6.58 2.50
C ALA A 126 2.46 7.18 3.90
N ALA A 127 1.35 7.62 4.49
CA ALA A 127 1.33 8.19 5.84
C ALA A 127 1.70 7.13 6.88
N ALA A 128 1.13 5.92 6.78
CA ALA A 128 1.46 4.79 7.67
C ALA A 128 2.93 4.36 7.55
N GLY A 129 3.49 4.35 6.34
CA GLY A 129 4.91 4.11 6.09
C GLY A 129 5.80 5.12 6.82
N GLY A 130 5.40 6.40 6.85
CA GLY A 130 6.08 7.45 7.61
C GLY A 130 6.13 7.21 9.12
N VAL A 131 5.03 6.73 9.71
CA VAL A 131 4.97 6.35 11.12
C VAL A 131 5.83 5.12 11.37
N LEU A 132 5.68 4.06 10.55
CA LEU A 132 6.45 2.82 10.68
C LEU A 132 7.97 3.10 10.67
N ARG A 133 8.48 3.95 9.77
CA ARG A 133 9.91 4.34 9.77
C ARG A 133 10.33 5.03 11.06
N SER A 134 9.48 5.91 11.59
CA SER A 134 9.78 6.65 12.82
C SER A 134 9.83 5.72 14.02
N VAL A 135 8.85 4.81 14.15
CA VAL A 135 8.82 3.78 15.19
C VAL A 135 10.00 2.81 15.04
N THR A 136 10.37 2.45 13.81
CA THR A 136 11.55 1.60 13.56
C THR A 136 12.82 2.26 14.07
N ARG A 137 13.05 3.55 13.79
CA ARG A 137 14.22 4.28 14.31
C ARG A 137 14.26 4.32 15.84
N ILE A 138 13.09 4.50 16.46
CA ILE A 138 12.96 4.45 17.93
C ILE A 138 13.36 3.07 18.46
N VAL A 139 12.73 1.99 17.96
CA VAL A 139 13.00 0.63 18.43
C VAL A 139 14.45 0.22 18.18
N ASP A 140 15.02 0.59 17.04
CA ASP A 140 16.41 0.28 16.73
C ASP A 140 17.39 1.01 17.66
N GLY A 141 17.16 2.31 17.91
CA GLY A 141 17.94 3.10 18.86
C GLY A 141 17.83 2.59 20.31
N LEU A 142 16.62 2.25 20.75
CA LEU A 142 16.37 1.68 22.08
C LEU A 142 17.02 0.30 22.24
N SER A 143 16.98 -0.55 21.19
CA SER A 143 17.52 -1.92 21.21
C SER A 143 19.02 -2.01 21.54
N SER A 144 19.75 -0.89 21.44
CA SER A 144 21.16 -0.79 21.82
C SER A 144 21.38 -0.68 23.33
N HIS A 145 20.41 -0.14 24.07
CA HIS A 145 20.52 0.12 25.51
C HIS A 145 19.51 -0.69 26.34
N GLU A 146 18.40 -1.08 25.73
CA GLU A 146 17.29 -1.80 26.35
C GLU A 146 17.01 -3.07 25.54
N PRO A 147 17.55 -4.24 25.93
CA PRO A 147 17.34 -5.50 25.21
C PRO A 147 15.86 -5.87 25.05
N GLY A 148 15.01 -5.45 26.00
CA GLY A 148 13.57 -5.66 25.94
C GLY A 148 12.91 -5.04 24.70
N ALA A 149 13.43 -3.93 24.17
CA ALA A 149 12.88 -3.30 22.97
C ALA A 149 12.96 -4.20 21.73
N ARG A 150 13.86 -5.20 21.72
CA ARG A 150 14.00 -6.15 20.60
C ARG A 150 12.76 -7.03 20.40
N GLN A 151 11.91 -7.17 21.42
CA GLN A 151 10.65 -7.92 21.31
C GLN A 151 9.70 -7.32 20.25
N TRP A 152 9.85 -6.04 19.93
CA TRP A 152 9.01 -5.35 18.93
C TRP A 152 9.48 -5.54 17.49
N ARG A 153 10.69 -6.06 17.25
CA ARG A 153 11.22 -6.28 15.89
C ARG A 153 10.35 -7.24 15.06
N PRO A 154 9.90 -8.40 15.58
CA PRO A 154 8.88 -9.25 14.95
C PRO A 154 7.60 -8.52 14.53
N VAL A 155 7.08 -7.64 15.39
CA VAL A 155 5.84 -6.89 15.16
C VAL A 155 6.07 -5.91 14.00
N LEU A 156 7.13 -5.12 14.04
CA LEU A 156 7.45 -4.16 13.00
C LEU A 156 7.78 -4.81 11.65
N ALA A 157 8.47 -5.95 11.64
CA ALA A 157 8.68 -6.75 10.43
C ALA A 157 7.36 -7.23 9.82
N SER A 158 6.42 -7.65 10.67
CA SER A 158 5.09 -8.07 10.23
C SER A 158 4.26 -6.90 9.69
N VAL A 159 4.32 -5.74 10.35
CA VAL A 159 3.65 -4.51 9.89
C VAL A 159 4.21 -4.07 8.53
N PHE A 160 5.53 -4.16 8.34
CA PHE A 160 6.16 -3.84 7.06
C PHE A 160 5.72 -4.79 5.95
N ALA A 161 5.65 -6.09 6.21
CA ALA A 161 5.16 -7.08 5.24
C ALA A 161 3.69 -6.85 4.85
N ASP A 162 2.80 -6.57 5.82
CA ASP A 162 1.39 -6.25 5.56
C ASP A 162 1.26 -4.94 4.75
N LEU A 163 2.09 -3.93 5.04
CA LEU A 163 2.13 -2.67 4.28
C LEU A 163 2.56 -2.90 2.83
N LEU A 164 3.61 -3.70 2.59
CA LEU A 164 4.05 -4.06 1.23
C LEU A 164 2.99 -4.86 0.46
N ALA A 165 2.23 -5.74 1.13
CA ALA A 165 1.12 -6.43 0.51
C ALA A 165 0.01 -5.46 0.09
N CYS A 166 -0.35 -4.50 0.96
CA CYS A 166 -1.34 -3.48 0.63
C CYS A 166 -0.87 -2.54 -0.50
N GLU A 167 0.40 -2.17 -0.51
CA GLU A 167 1.02 -1.41 -1.62
C GLU A 167 1.02 -2.22 -2.92
N SER A 168 1.24 -3.54 -2.86
CA SER A 168 1.17 -4.44 -4.02
C SER A 168 -0.23 -4.46 -4.62
N LEU A 169 -1.26 -4.65 -3.79
CA LEU A 169 -2.65 -4.60 -4.23
C LEU A 169 -3.02 -3.24 -4.82
N THR A 170 -2.66 -2.15 -4.12
CA THR A 170 -2.96 -0.78 -4.57
C THR A 170 -2.25 -0.47 -5.90
N THR A 171 -1.00 -0.91 -6.06
CA THR A 171 -0.24 -0.74 -7.31
C THR A 171 -0.85 -1.53 -8.45
N VAL A 172 -1.24 -2.79 -8.23
CA VAL A 172 -1.93 -3.61 -9.24
C VAL A 172 -3.25 -2.96 -9.67
N ALA A 173 -4.03 -2.43 -8.72
CA ALA A 173 -5.26 -1.71 -9.02
C ALA A 173 -4.99 -0.43 -9.83
N LEU A 174 -4.01 0.39 -9.42
CA LEU A 174 -3.61 1.59 -10.16
C LEU A 174 -3.11 1.26 -11.57
N ARG A 175 -2.43 0.13 -11.76
CA ARG A 175 -1.96 -0.31 -13.09
C ARG A 175 -3.07 -0.92 -13.94
N SER A 176 -4.21 -1.28 -13.34
CA SER A 176 -5.39 -1.75 -14.07
C SER A 176 -6.31 -0.62 -14.54
N CYS A 177 -6.11 0.61 -14.05
CA CYS A 177 -6.86 1.77 -14.53
C CYS A 177 -6.57 2.01 -16.02
N PRO A 178 -7.60 2.25 -16.85
CA PRO A 178 -7.40 2.55 -18.26
C PRO A 178 -6.67 3.89 -18.43
N ASP A 179 -5.75 3.95 -19.39
CA ASP A 179 -5.19 5.22 -19.83
C ASP A 179 -6.30 6.08 -20.43
N ARG A 180 -6.30 7.36 -20.08
CA ARG A 180 -7.30 8.32 -20.57
C ARG A 180 -6.96 8.67 -22.01
N ASP A 181 -7.49 7.94 -22.98
CA ASP A 181 -7.41 8.32 -24.39
C ASP A 181 -8.44 9.42 -24.70
N PRO A 182 -8.03 10.69 -24.89
CA PRO A 182 -8.96 11.80 -25.10
C PRO A 182 -9.69 11.72 -26.45
N GLY A 183 -9.26 10.87 -27.38
CA GLY A 183 -9.88 10.72 -28.71
C GLY A 183 -11.07 9.75 -28.77
N ALA A 184 -11.30 8.95 -27.72
CA ALA A 184 -12.32 7.90 -27.69
C ALA A 184 -13.69 8.37 -27.15
N ALA A 185 -13.87 9.65 -26.87
CA ALA A 185 -15.17 10.22 -26.55
C ALA A 185 -16.04 10.23 -27.82
N VAL A 186 -16.72 9.11 -28.10
CA VAL A 186 -17.73 9.05 -29.16
C VAL A 186 -18.85 10.02 -28.79
N PRO A 187 -19.13 11.05 -29.60
CA PRO A 187 -20.25 11.96 -29.34
C PRO A 187 -21.55 11.15 -29.35
N GLY A 188 -22.28 11.16 -28.24
CA GLY A 188 -23.56 10.45 -28.10
C GLY A 188 -23.49 9.12 -27.31
N ALA A 189 -22.31 8.66 -26.91
CA ALA A 189 -22.23 7.68 -25.84
C ALA A 189 -22.66 8.37 -24.54
N GLY A 190 -23.74 7.89 -23.90
CA GLY A 190 -24.16 8.38 -22.58
C GLY A 190 -23.01 8.33 -21.56
N PRO A 191 -23.14 8.99 -20.39
CA PRO A 191 -22.07 8.96 -19.39
C PRO A 191 -21.65 7.51 -19.19
N PRO A 192 -20.35 7.17 -19.33
CA PRO A 192 -19.90 5.82 -19.03
C PRO A 192 -20.47 5.52 -17.65
N ARG A 193 -21.22 4.41 -17.52
CA ARG A 193 -21.60 3.95 -16.19
C ARG A 193 -20.31 3.97 -15.37
N PRO A 194 -20.32 4.45 -14.13
CA PRO A 194 -19.20 4.21 -13.23
C PRO A 194 -19.18 2.71 -12.98
N SER A 195 -18.63 1.96 -13.94
CA SER A 195 -18.19 0.60 -13.80
C SER A 195 -17.15 0.69 -12.71
N GLY A 196 -17.57 0.45 -11.47
CA GLY A 196 -16.66 0.41 -10.34
C GLY A 196 -15.54 -0.54 -10.72
N GLU A 197 -14.34 -0.01 -10.89
CA GLU A 197 -13.18 -0.83 -11.21
C GLU A 197 -13.05 -1.85 -10.09
N PRO A 198 -13.16 -3.16 -10.37
CA PRO A 198 -13.41 -4.15 -9.35
C PRO A 198 -12.27 -4.22 -8.31
N LEU A 199 -11.04 -3.97 -8.76
CA LEU A 199 -9.88 -3.84 -7.89
C LEU A 199 -9.92 -2.59 -6.99
N ALA A 200 -10.56 -1.51 -7.42
CA ALA A 200 -10.75 -0.32 -6.58
C ALA A 200 -11.75 -0.56 -5.45
N ALA A 201 -12.75 -1.42 -5.64
CA ALA A 201 -13.62 -1.88 -4.55
C ALA A 201 -12.82 -2.70 -3.53
N VAL A 202 -11.98 -3.65 -3.99
CA VAL A 202 -11.12 -4.45 -3.10
C VAL A 202 -10.17 -3.55 -2.30
N VAL A 203 -9.47 -2.62 -2.97
CA VAL A 203 -8.55 -1.68 -2.33
C VAL A 203 -9.28 -0.78 -1.33
N GLY A 204 -10.39 -0.16 -1.75
CA GLY A 204 -11.17 0.76 -0.91
C GLY A 204 -11.83 0.08 0.29
N TYR A 205 -12.05 -1.24 0.23
CA TYR A 205 -12.56 -2.03 1.34
C TYR A 205 -11.43 -2.48 2.29
N LEU A 206 -10.41 -3.15 1.74
CA LEU A 206 -9.44 -3.92 2.53
C LEU A 206 -8.29 -3.05 3.08
N VAL A 207 -7.74 -2.15 2.26
CA VAL A 207 -6.54 -1.38 2.64
C VAL A 207 -6.82 -0.46 3.84
N PRO A 208 -7.92 0.33 3.88
CA PRO A 208 -8.26 1.13 5.05
C PRO A 208 -8.36 0.35 6.36
N GLN A 209 -8.89 -0.88 6.31
CA GLN A 209 -9.07 -1.71 7.50
C GLN A 209 -7.74 -2.25 8.00
N LEU A 210 -6.96 -2.88 7.11
CA LEU A 210 -5.65 -3.42 7.44
C LEU A 210 -4.72 -2.32 7.95
N VAL A 211 -4.64 -1.16 7.28
CA VAL A 211 -3.81 -0.05 7.77
C VAL A 211 -4.30 0.47 9.13
N GLY A 212 -5.61 0.41 9.42
CA GLY A 212 -6.12 0.69 10.77
C GLY A 212 -5.54 -0.23 11.83
N GLU A 213 -5.47 -1.54 11.58
CA GLU A 213 -4.81 -2.52 12.46
C GLU A 213 -3.33 -2.21 12.61
N LEU A 214 -2.63 -1.94 11.50
CA LEU A 214 -1.20 -1.62 11.51
C LEU A 214 -0.89 -0.37 12.35
N LEU A 215 -1.72 0.68 12.23
CA LEU A 215 -1.58 1.89 13.04
C LEU A 215 -1.84 1.60 14.54
N GLY A 216 -2.73 0.66 14.86
CA GLY A 216 -2.93 0.16 16.22
C GLY A 216 -1.73 -0.59 16.78
N ASP A 217 -1.09 -1.44 15.97
CA ASP A 217 0.16 -2.13 16.35
C ASP A 217 1.28 -1.10 16.61
N LEU A 218 1.39 -0.07 15.76
CA LEU A 218 2.37 1.01 15.93
C LEU A 218 2.08 1.89 17.15
N GLU A 219 0.80 2.14 17.45
CA GLU A 219 0.37 2.81 18.68
C GLU A 219 0.83 2.04 19.92
N LEU A 220 0.59 0.72 19.94
CA LEU A 220 0.99 -0.14 21.03
C LEU A 220 2.51 -0.09 21.24
N VAL A 221 3.29 -0.25 20.16
CA VAL A 221 4.77 -0.19 20.24
C VAL A 221 5.23 1.16 20.81
N LEU A 222 4.68 2.27 20.35
CA LEU A 222 5.04 3.60 20.86
C LEU A 222 4.74 3.74 22.36
N ASN A 223 3.55 3.32 22.80
CA ASN A 223 3.15 3.39 24.21
C ASN A 223 4.08 2.54 25.10
N GLU A 224 4.40 1.31 24.66
CA GLU A 224 5.26 0.38 25.39
C GLU A 224 6.74 0.81 25.38
N CYS A 225 7.16 1.59 24.39
CA CYS A 225 8.47 2.25 24.37
C CYS A 225 8.50 3.58 25.17
N GLY A 226 7.41 3.94 25.86
CA GLY A 226 7.34 5.12 26.72
C GLY A 226 7.12 6.44 25.98
N PHE A 227 6.65 6.40 24.73
CA PHE A 227 6.30 7.61 23.96
C PHE A 227 4.83 7.97 24.24
N ASP A 228 4.64 9.00 25.08
CA ASP A 228 3.33 9.54 25.46
C ASP A 228 2.81 10.62 24.50
N GLY A 229 1.61 11.13 24.77
CA GLY A 229 0.81 11.95 23.87
C GLY A 229 1.45 13.27 23.39
N ASP A 230 2.51 13.74 24.05
CA ASP A 230 3.18 14.99 23.66
C ASP A 230 4.35 14.81 22.69
N THR A 231 4.76 13.58 22.43
CA THR A 231 5.83 13.28 21.46
C THR A 231 5.43 13.56 20.01
N LEU A 232 6.43 13.88 19.18
CA LEU A 232 6.26 14.14 17.74
C LEU A 232 5.57 12.95 17.04
N GLU A 233 5.98 11.73 17.37
CA GLU A 233 5.52 10.49 16.78
C GLU A 233 4.06 10.19 17.14
N ARG A 234 3.68 10.37 18.41
CA ARG A 234 2.29 10.21 18.85
C ARG A 234 1.37 11.26 18.23
N ARG A 235 1.81 12.51 18.12
CA ARG A 235 1.06 13.56 17.42
C ARG A 235 0.88 13.25 15.93
N THR A 236 1.92 12.75 15.27
CA THR A 236 1.85 12.31 13.86
C THR A 236 0.79 11.21 13.69
N LEU A 237 0.87 10.17 14.51
CA LEU A 237 -0.07 9.05 14.48
C LEU A 237 -1.51 9.50 14.78
N ALA A 238 -1.70 10.31 15.82
CA ALA A 238 -3.02 10.84 16.18
C ALA A 238 -3.62 11.72 15.06
N LYS A 239 -2.79 12.49 14.34
CA LYS A 239 -3.22 13.26 13.17
C LYS A 239 -3.69 12.33 12.05
N ILE A 240 -2.92 11.29 11.72
CA ILE A 240 -3.29 10.32 10.68
C ILE A 240 -4.61 9.64 11.03
N LEU A 241 -4.79 9.18 12.27
CA LEU A 241 -6.02 8.53 12.73
C LEU A 241 -7.24 9.46 12.61
N ARG A 242 -7.08 10.74 12.98
CA ARG A 242 -8.12 11.78 12.84
C ARG A 242 -8.50 12.03 11.39
N ASP A 243 -7.51 11.99 10.49
CA ASP A 243 -7.65 12.37 9.08
C ASP A 243 -8.02 11.20 8.16
N ARG A 244 -8.16 9.98 8.68
CA ARG A 244 -8.58 8.80 7.90
C ARG A 244 -9.80 9.04 7.00
N PRO A 245 -10.83 9.82 7.39
CA PRO A 245 -11.95 10.10 6.50
C PRO A 245 -11.54 10.75 5.18
N PHE A 246 -10.47 11.56 5.14
CA PHE A 246 -9.95 12.16 3.91
C PHE A 246 -9.37 11.12 2.93
N ALA A 247 -8.92 9.99 3.44
CA ALA A 247 -8.51 8.83 2.64
C ALA A 247 -9.68 7.89 2.30
N ARG A 248 -10.93 8.33 2.48
CA ARG A 248 -12.15 7.50 2.34
C ARG A 248 -12.09 6.22 3.17
N SER A 249 -11.46 6.31 4.33
CA SER A 249 -11.23 5.19 5.25
C SER A 249 -12.23 5.18 6.41
N ASP A 250 -13.44 5.68 6.16
CA ASP A 250 -14.55 5.64 7.10
C ASP A 250 -15.46 4.42 6.86
N TRP A 251 -16.31 4.12 7.84
CA TRP A 251 -17.18 2.94 7.79
C TRP A 251 -18.19 2.99 6.61
N ARG A 252 -18.59 4.19 6.16
CA ARG A 252 -19.53 4.36 5.04
C ARG A 252 -18.87 3.98 3.72
N SER A 253 -17.63 4.44 3.52
CA SER A 253 -16.84 4.09 2.34
C SER A 253 -16.52 2.60 2.30
N ALA A 254 -16.19 2.00 3.46
CA ALA A 254 -15.98 0.57 3.58
C ALA A 254 -17.26 -0.23 3.26
N ALA A 255 -18.41 0.14 3.83
CA ALA A 255 -19.69 -0.52 3.54
C ALA A 255 -20.06 -0.42 2.05
N ALA A 256 -19.91 0.75 1.44
CA ALA A 256 -20.16 0.94 0.01
C ALA A 256 -19.20 0.10 -0.86
N ALA A 257 -17.94 -0.06 -0.45
CA ALA A 257 -16.98 -0.93 -1.13
C ALA A 257 -17.34 -2.41 -0.98
N GLN A 258 -17.76 -2.84 0.21
CA GLN A 258 -18.20 -4.22 0.46
C GLN A 258 -19.42 -4.60 -0.38
N VAL A 259 -20.41 -3.70 -0.50
CA VAL A 259 -21.57 -3.91 -1.38
C VAL A 259 -21.14 -4.20 -2.81
N ARG A 260 -20.21 -3.40 -3.36
CA ARG A 260 -19.67 -3.61 -4.71
C ARG A 260 -18.93 -4.96 -4.84
N LEU A 261 -18.18 -5.35 -3.82
CA LEU A 261 -17.51 -6.66 -3.80
C LEU A 261 -18.52 -7.81 -3.86
N VAL A 262 -19.64 -7.71 -3.14
CA VAL A 262 -20.71 -8.73 -3.19
C VAL A 262 -21.35 -8.77 -4.58
N GLU A 263 -21.63 -7.61 -5.18
CA GLU A 263 -22.19 -7.52 -6.53
C GLU A 263 -21.25 -8.16 -7.58
N GLU A 264 -19.93 -8.02 -7.43
CA GLU A 264 -18.93 -8.66 -8.30
C GLU A 264 -18.93 -10.19 -8.22
N LEU A 265 -19.21 -10.77 -7.05
CA LEU A 265 -19.31 -12.23 -6.91
C LEU A 265 -20.43 -12.82 -7.77
N SER A 266 -21.47 -12.02 -8.06
CA SER A 266 -22.58 -12.43 -8.93
C SER A 266 -22.29 -12.20 -10.41
N ALA A 267 -21.41 -11.25 -10.74
CA ALA A 267 -21.03 -10.96 -12.12
C ALA A 267 -20.07 -12.00 -12.72
N THR A 268 -19.50 -12.91 -11.91
CA THR A 268 -18.54 -13.93 -12.34
C THR A 268 -19.18 -15.10 -13.09
N GLY A 269 -19.72 -14.82 -14.28
CA GLY A 269 -20.09 -15.82 -15.29
C GLY A 269 -19.57 -15.41 -16.66
N GLY A 270 -18.30 -15.71 -16.98
CA GLY A 270 -17.86 -15.70 -18.40
C GLY A 270 -16.53 -15.04 -18.77
N SER A 271 -15.67 -14.61 -17.84
CA SER A 271 -14.36 -14.06 -18.23
C SER A 271 -13.40 -15.18 -18.65
N ARG A 272 -13.04 -15.19 -19.93
CA ARG A 272 -12.07 -16.14 -20.53
C ARG A 272 -10.67 -15.85 -19.97
N PRO A 273 -9.86 -16.87 -19.63
CA PRO A 273 -8.49 -16.64 -19.19
C PRO A 273 -7.69 -15.95 -20.29
N ASP A 274 -7.08 -14.82 -19.93
CA ASP A 274 -6.04 -14.14 -20.68
C ASP A 274 -4.85 -15.08 -20.95
N ASP A 275 -4.03 -14.78 -21.96
CA ASP A 275 -2.81 -15.54 -22.28
C ASP A 275 -1.73 -15.48 -21.19
N GLY A 276 -2.01 -14.77 -20.09
CA GLY A 276 -1.19 -14.67 -18.88
C GLY A 276 -0.12 -13.59 -18.98
N THR A 277 0.18 -13.10 -20.18
CA THR A 277 1.25 -12.13 -20.42
C THR A 277 0.85 -10.73 -19.97
N GLN A 278 -0.43 -10.37 -20.13
CA GLN A 278 -0.94 -9.05 -19.76
C GLN A 278 -1.13 -8.93 -18.25
N LEU A 279 -1.70 -9.96 -17.61
CA LEU A 279 -1.76 -10.05 -16.14
C LEU A 279 -0.37 -9.97 -15.51
N ALA A 280 0.64 -10.63 -16.08
CA ALA A 280 2.02 -10.53 -15.61
C ALA A 280 2.55 -9.09 -15.60
N ALA A 281 2.11 -8.26 -16.55
CA ALA A 281 2.55 -6.87 -16.67
C ALA A 281 1.91 -5.93 -15.63
N LEU A 282 0.79 -6.30 -15.01
CA LEU A 282 0.21 -5.57 -13.87
C LEU A 282 1.09 -5.65 -12.63
N PHE A 283 1.76 -6.78 -12.43
CA PHE A 283 2.59 -7.01 -11.25
C PHE A 283 3.98 -6.36 -11.35
N ARG A 284 4.38 -5.90 -12.54
CA ARG A 284 5.65 -5.19 -12.73
C ARG A 284 5.61 -3.83 -12.07
N ILE A 285 6.47 -3.65 -11.07
CA ILE A 285 6.60 -2.40 -10.30
C ILE A 285 7.33 -1.34 -11.14
N THR A 286 8.31 -1.76 -11.95
CA THR A 286 9.09 -0.88 -12.83
C THR A 286 8.67 -1.02 -14.29
N GLY A 287 8.88 0.05 -15.07
CA GLY A 287 8.55 0.09 -16.50
C GLY A 287 7.16 0.69 -16.81
N ALA A 288 6.88 0.87 -18.10
CA ALA A 288 5.63 1.44 -18.58
C ALA A 288 4.41 0.66 -18.07
N ALA A 289 3.30 1.36 -17.84
CA ALA A 289 2.03 0.71 -17.58
C ALA A 289 1.68 -0.15 -18.81
N ALA A 290 1.23 -1.38 -18.58
CA ALA A 290 0.71 -2.18 -19.69
C ALA A 290 -0.63 -1.59 -20.09
N ALA A 291 -0.86 -1.40 -21.39
CA ALA A 291 -2.20 -1.17 -21.89
C ALA A 291 -3.02 -2.43 -21.61
N ALA A 292 -3.82 -2.43 -20.55
CA ALA A 292 -4.71 -3.55 -20.25
C ALA A 292 -5.93 -3.46 -21.18
N PRO A 293 -6.20 -4.48 -22.02
CA PRO A 293 -7.45 -4.54 -22.76
C PRO A 293 -8.55 -5.01 -21.81
N GLY A 294 -9.48 -4.10 -21.49
CA GLY A 294 -10.72 -4.43 -20.79
C GLY A 294 -10.63 -4.46 -19.26
N THR A 295 -11.79 -4.56 -18.63
CA THR A 295 -11.96 -4.51 -17.18
C THR A 295 -11.38 -5.77 -16.52
N ILE A 296 -10.29 -5.63 -15.77
CA ILE A 296 -9.64 -6.74 -15.06
C ILE A 296 -10.42 -7.03 -13.78
N SER A 297 -11.05 -8.20 -13.68
CA SER A 297 -11.80 -8.58 -12.47
C SER A 297 -10.88 -8.92 -11.30
N ALA A 298 -11.36 -8.69 -10.08
CA ALA A 298 -10.69 -9.17 -8.86
C ALA A 298 -10.45 -10.69 -8.92
N GLN A 299 -11.39 -11.44 -9.48
CA GLN A 299 -11.28 -12.88 -9.63
C GLN A 299 -10.15 -13.30 -10.59
N THR A 300 -9.91 -12.53 -11.64
CA THR A 300 -8.82 -12.75 -12.58
C THR A 300 -7.47 -12.57 -11.89
N VAL A 301 -7.31 -11.53 -11.07
CA VAL A 301 -6.10 -11.32 -10.27
C VAL A 301 -5.91 -12.45 -9.27
N ALA A 302 -6.96 -12.82 -8.53
CA ALA A 302 -6.87 -13.95 -7.62
C ALA A 302 -6.43 -15.24 -8.35
N ALA A 303 -6.90 -15.47 -9.59
CA ALA A 303 -6.61 -16.69 -10.36
C ALA A 303 -5.12 -16.92 -10.62
N THR A 304 -4.30 -15.87 -10.60
CA THR A 304 -2.85 -15.98 -10.83
C THR A 304 -2.13 -16.72 -9.70
N LEU A 305 -2.75 -16.82 -8.52
CA LEU A 305 -2.19 -17.48 -7.33
C LEU A 305 -1.76 -18.92 -7.61
N ALA A 306 -2.54 -19.68 -8.39
CA ALA A 306 -2.22 -21.06 -8.75
C ALA A 306 -0.92 -21.14 -9.57
N GLY A 307 -0.86 -20.41 -10.68
CA GLY A 307 0.33 -20.40 -11.54
C GLY A 307 1.58 -19.85 -10.84
N ALA A 308 1.43 -18.81 -10.03
CA ALA A 308 2.55 -18.27 -9.25
C ALA A 308 3.05 -19.26 -8.20
N THR A 309 2.15 -19.98 -7.52
CA THR A 309 2.50 -21.04 -6.56
C THR A 309 3.19 -22.23 -7.24
N ASP A 310 2.71 -22.63 -8.41
CA ASP A 310 3.30 -23.74 -9.17
C ASP A 310 4.75 -23.45 -9.59
N ARG A 311 5.05 -22.19 -9.93
CA ARG A 311 6.42 -21.75 -10.23
C ARG A 311 7.36 -21.73 -9.03
N LEU A 312 6.83 -21.74 -7.80
CA LEU A 312 7.64 -21.92 -6.59
C LEU A 312 7.94 -23.40 -6.29
N ALA A 313 7.26 -24.33 -6.97
CA ALA A 313 7.45 -25.75 -6.71
C ALA A 313 8.86 -26.19 -7.11
N GLY A 314 9.46 -27.06 -6.30
CA GLY A 314 10.81 -27.58 -6.55
C GLY A 314 11.96 -26.63 -6.19
N ALA A 315 11.68 -25.47 -5.57
CA ALA A 315 12.74 -24.61 -5.06
C ALA A 315 13.45 -25.24 -3.85
N ASP A 316 14.78 -25.25 -3.87
CA ASP A 316 15.62 -25.79 -2.80
C ASP A 316 15.73 -24.84 -1.58
N GLU A 317 15.53 -23.54 -1.81
CA GLU A 317 15.62 -22.53 -0.75
C GLU A 317 14.45 -22.72 0.27
N PRO A 318 14.74 -22.88 1.58
CA PRO A 318 13.71 -23.19 2.58
C PRO A 318 12.57 -22.17 2.65
N GLY A 319 12.87 -20.87 2.50
CA GLY A 319 11.88 -19.80 2.50
C GLY A 319 10.93 -19.89 1.31
N THR A 320 11.46 -20.11 0.11
CA THR A 320 10.67 -20.29 -1.11
C THR A 320 9.84 -21.58 -1.06
N ALA A 321 10.39 -22.68 -0.54
CA ALA A 321 9.65 -23.92 -0.34
C ALA A 321 8.49 -23.76 0.66
N ALA A 322 8.69 -22.98 1.73
CA ALA A 322 7.63 -22.66 2.70
C ALA A 322 6.56 -21.76 2.10
N LEU A 323 6.96 -20.76 1.32
CA LEU A 323 6.03 -19.91 0.56
C LEU A 323 5.17 -20.74 -0.40
N ALA A 324 5.75 -21.72 -1.10
CA ALA A 324 5.00 -22.65 -1.93
C ALA A 324 3.97 -23.47 -1.15
N ARG A 325 4.29 -23.91 0.09
CA ARG A 325 3.35 -24.63 0.96
C ARG A 325 2.17 -23.75 1.39
N VAL A 326 2.43 -22.50 1.79
CA VAL A 326 1.37 -21.54 2.14
C VAL A 326 0.53 -21.20 0.91
N GLY A 327 1.17 -20.93 -0.23
CA GLY A 327 0.51 -20.68 -1.51
C GLY A 327 -0.46 -21.81 -1.89
N ARG A 328 -0.04 -23.08 -1.77
CA ARG A 328 -0.92 -24.23 -2.05
C ARG A 328 -2.18 -24.25 -1.17
N ARG A 329 -2.08 -23.86 0.11
CA ARG A 329 -3.25 -23.76 1.00
C ARG A 329 -4.21 -22.66 0.52
N LEU A 330 -3.68 -21.50 0.15
CA LEU A 330 -4.47 -20.40 -0.40
C LEU A 330 -5.11 -20.75 -1.75
N VAL A 331 -4.44 -21.54 -2.60
CA VAL A 331 -5.01 -22.05 -3.86
C VAL A 331 -6.18 -23.01 -3.59
N THR A 332 -6.06 -23.89 -2.59
CA THR A 332 -7.18 -24.75 -2.17
C THR A 332 -8.36 -23.91 -1.68
N GLU A 333 -8.10 -22.90 -0.86
CA GLU A 333 -9.12 -21.97 -0.38
C GLU A 333 -9.81 -21.24 -1.54
N GLN A 334 -9.04 -20.75 -2.51
CA GLN A 334 -9.59 -20.11 -3.69
C GLN A 334 -10.51 -21.03 -4.49
N ARG A 335 -10.14 -22.30 -4.66
CA ARG A 335 -10.98 -23.28 -5.35
C ARG A 335 -12.28 -23.52 -4.58
N ALA A 336 -12.22 -23.65 -3.26
CA ALA A 336 -13.41 -23.78 -2.41
C ALA A 336 -14.32 -22.56 -2.52
N LEU A 337 -13.74 -21.35 -2.47
CA LEU A 337 -14.47 -20.09 -2.61
C LEU A 337 -15.18 -19.99 -3.96
N ARG A 338 -14.53 -20.39 -5.06
CA ARG A 338 -15.14 -20.44 -6.40
C ARG A 338 -16.39 -21.31 -6.45
N VAL A 339 -16.32 -22.49 -5.84
CA VAL A 339 -17.47 -23.41 -5.76
C VAL A 339 -18.60 -22.79 -4.94
N ALA A 340 -18.27 -22.16 -3.81
CA ALA A 340 -19.26 -21.48 -2.97
C ALA A 340 -19.94 -20.30 -3.70
N CYS A 341 -19.18 -19.46 -4.41
CA CYS A 341 -19.73 -18.34 -5.17
C CYS A 341 -20.60 -18.82 -6.36
N ALA A 342 -20.21 -19.91 -7.02
CA ALA A 342 -20.97 -20.47 -8.14
C ALA A 342 -22.28 -21.16 -7.71
N ALA A 343 -22.44 -21.48 -6.42
CA ALA A 343 -23.64 -22.13 -5.91
C ALA A 343 -24.88 -21.22 -5.94
N THR A 344 -24.70 -19.90 -6.06
CA THR A 344 -25.79 -18.92 -6.10
C THR A 344 -25.60 -17.94 -7.25
N ALA A 345 -26.63 -17.74 -8.08
CA ALA A 345 -26.54 -16.86 -9.25
C ALA A 345 -26.47 -15.37 -8.87
N ALA A 346 -27.07 -14.98 -7.73
CA ALA A 346 -27.11 -13.61 -7.24
C ALA A 346 -26.89 -13.60 -5.72
N HIS A 347 -26.03 -12.71 -5.24
CA HIS A 347 -25.72 -12.54 -3.83
C HIS A 347 -26.36 -11.24 -3.34
N ASP A 348 -27.09 -11.31 -2.23
CA ASP A 348 -27.65 -10.13 -1.58
C ASP A 348 -26.56 -9.45 -0.72
N PRO A 349 -26.22 -8.17 -0.94
CA PRO A 349 -25.27 -7.45 -0.08
C PRO A 349 -25.68 -7.38 1.40
N ALA A 350 -26.97 -7.56 1.71
CA ALA A 350 -27.44 -7.66 3.10
C ALA A 350 -27.10 -9.01 3.75
N ASP A 351 -26.93 -10.08 2.97
CA ASP A 351 -26.64 -11.42 3.46
C ASP A 351 -25.23 -11.49 4.10
N PRO A 352 -25.13 -11.85 5.39
CA PRO A 352 -23.83 -12.06 6.05
C PRO A 352 -22.94 -13.10 5.34
N ALA A 353 -23.52 -14.15 4.74
CA ALA A 353 -22.73 -15.18 4.05
C ALA A 353 -22.09 -14.63 2.78
N ALA A 354 -22.83 -13.88 1.97
CA ALA A 354 -22.30 -13.17 0.81
C ALA A 354 -21.17 -12.20 1.17
N ARG A 355 -21.34 -11.43 2.26
CA ARG A 355 -20.29 -10.54 2.77
C ARG A 355 -19.04 -11.30 3.21
N ALA A 356 -19.20 -12.44 3.88
CA ALA A 356 -18.07 -13.28 4.26
C ALA A 356 -17.31 -13.84 3.03
N LEU A 357 -18.02 -14.23 1.96
CA LEU A 357 -17.38 -14.65 0.71
C LEU A 357 -16.60 -13.50 0.05
N ALA A 358 -17.15 -12.28 0.08
CA ALA A 358 -16.49 -11.08 -0.45
C ALA A 358 -15.22 -10.74 0.34
N ASP A 359 -15.25 -10.87 1.67
CA ASP A 359 -14.10 -10.67 2.53
C ASP A 359 -12.97 -11.67 2.23
N ARG A 360 -13.32 -12.96 2.08
CA ARG A 360 -12.36 -14.01 1.72
C ARG A 360 -11.78 -13.78 0.33
N GLN A 361 -12.61 -13.37 -0.63
CA GLN A 361 -12.15 -13.02 -1.98
C GLN A 361 -11.13 -11.87 -1.94
N ALA A 362 -11.42 -10.79 -1.21
CA ALA A 362 -10.53 -9.65 -1.07
C ALA A 362 -9.15 -10.05 -0.52
N LEU A 363 -9.11 -10.92 0.49
CA LEU A 363 -7.87 -11.46 1.07
C LEU A 363 -7.07 -12.32 0.08
N LEU A 364 -7.74 -13.11 -0.77
CA LEU A 364 -7.08 -13.89 -1.81
C LEU A 364 -6.51 -13.02 -2.93
N VAL A 365 -7.20 -11.93 -3.28
CA VAL A 365 -6.70 -10.94 -4.25
C VAL A 365 -5.45 -10.25 -3.70
N LEU A 366 -5.45 -9.90 -2.41
CA LEU A 366 -4.27 -9.34 -1.72
C LEU A 366 -3.07 -10.31 -1.78
N ALA A 367 -3.30 -11.60 -1.49
CA ALA A 367 -2.25 -12.62 -1.56
C ALA A 367 -1.70 -12.79 -2.98
N ALA A 368 -2.58 -12.82 -3.99
CA ALA A 368 -2.18 -12.92 -5.38
C ALA A 368 -1.37 -11.69 -5.85
N ALA A 369 -1.78 -10.48 -5.43
CA ALA A 369 -1.06 -9.25 -5.74
C ALA A 369 0.35 -9.26 -5.13
N ALA A 370 0.49 -9.60 -3.84
CA ALA A 370 1.80 -9.68 -3.18
C ALA A 370 2.72 -10.72 -3.83
N LEU A 371 2.19 -11.91 -4.14
CA LEU A 371 2.99 -12.97 -4.76
C LEU A 371 3.40 -12.62 -6.20
N GLY A 372 2.48 -12.06 -6.98
CA GLY A 372 2.76 -11.61 -8.34
C GLY A 372 3.81 -10.51 -8.38
N VAL A 373 3.72 -9.52 -7.47
CA VAL A 373 4.70 -8.43 -7.35
C VAL A 373 6.09 -8.96 -7.00
N ARG A 374 6.18 -9.92 -6.05
CA ARG A 374 7.45 -10.57 -5.71
C ARG A 374 8.04 -11.33 -6.88
N GLU A 375 7.21 -12.07 -7.62
CA GLU A 375 7.65 -12.77 -8.82
C GLU A 375 8.18 -11.80 -9.88
N ALA A 376 7.46 -10.70 -10.13
CA ALA A 376 7.89 -9.67 -11.07
C ALA A 376 9.15 -8.91 -10.62
N ALA A 377 9.41 -8.84 -9.31
CA ALA A 377 10.61 -8.23 -8.74
C ALA A 377 11.82 -9.18 -8.71
N ALA A 378 11.63 -10.49 -8.91
CA ALA A 378 12.73 -11.44 -8.93
C ALA A 378 13.70 -11.14 -10.08
N GLY A 379 14.98 -10.95 -9.76
CA GLY A 379 16.02 -10.59 -10.75
C GLY A 379 16.04 -9.12 -11.16
N THR A 380 15.27 -8.25 -10.49
CA THR A 380 15.30 -6.79 -10.71
C THR A 380 16.32 -6.08 -9.79
N GLN A 381 16.50 -4.77 -9.99
CA GLN A 381 17.32 -3.90 -9.14
C GLN A 381 16.75 -3.66 -7.73
N LEU A 382 15.59 -4.23 -7.40
CA LEU A 382 14.97 -4.19 -6.08
C LEU A 382 15.08 -5.57 -5.40
N PRO A 383 16.31 -5.99 -5.00
CA PRO A 383 16.60 -7.39 -4.64
C PRO A 383 15.75 -7.90 -3.48
N PHE A 384 15.45 -7.04 -2.50
CA PHE A 384 14.62 -7.42 -1.35
C PHE A 384 13.21 -7.89 -1.77
N LEU A 385 12.59 -7.22 -2.74
CA LEU A 385 11.21 -7.54 -3.13
C LEU A 385 11.10 -8.90 -3.84
N GLY A 386 12.17 -9.38 -4.47
CA GLY A 386 12.23 -10.72 -5.04
C GLY A 386 12.35 -11.84 -3.99
N THR A 387 12.73 -11.51 -2.74
CA THR A 387 12.91 -12.51 -1.68
C THR A 387 11.57 -13.07 -1.18
N ALA A 388 11.58 -14.31 -0.69
CA ALA A 388 10.38 -14.97 -0.20
C ALA A 388 9.92 -14.43 1.17
N GLY A 389 10.80 -13.82 1.96
CA GLY A 389 10.57 -13.57 3.39
C GLY A 389 9.39 -12.65 3.69
N TRP A 390 9.30 -11.49 3.03
CA TRP A 390 8.22 -10.54 3.26
C TRP A 390 6.86 -11.08 2.79
N VAL A 391 6.83 -11.80 1.66
CA VAL A 391 5.61 -12.44 1.15
C VAL A 391 5.17 -13.56 2.08
N LEU A 392 6.11 -14.34 2.61
CA LEU A 392 5.81 -15.43 3.54
C LEU A 392 5.16 -14.89 4.83
N LEU A 393 5.64 -13.76 5.38
CA LEU A 393 4.99 -13.08 6.51
C LEU A 393 3.58 -12.61 6.17
N ALA A 394 3.41 -11.90 5.05
CA ALA A 394 2.13 -11.36 4.63
C ALA A 394 1.10 -12.48 4.37
N LEU A 395 1.47 -13.51 3.60
CA LEU A 395 0.60 -14.64 3.30
C LEU A 395 0.31 -15.49 4.53
N GLY A 396 1.24 -15.60 5.48
CA GLY A 396 1.00 -16.24 6.77
C GLY A 396 -0.11 -15.53 7.57
N ARG A 397 -0.08 -14.19 7.64
CA ARG A 397 -1.13 -13.40 8.30
C ARG A 397 -2.45 -13.44 7.53
N ILE A 398 -2.42 -13.42 6.20
CA ILE A 398 -3.62 -13.59 5.36
C ILE A 398 -4.25 -14.97 5.61
N ALA A 399 -3.46 -16.04 5.66
CA ALA A 399 -3.94 -17.38 5.98
C ALA A 399 -4.58 -17.42 7.38
N GLY A 400 -3.96 -16.78 8.38
CA GLY A 400 -4.53 -16.62 9.72
C GLY A 400 -5.88 -15.90 9.72
N ARG A 401 -6.01 -14.79 8.98
CA ARG A 401 -7.28 -14.06 8.79
C ARG A 401 -8.36 -14.90 8.10
N LEU A 402 -7.96 -15.82 7.22
CA LEU A 402 -8.85 -16.78 6.56
C LEU A 402 -9.20 -18.00 7.44
N GLY A 403 -8.62 -18.12 8.63
CA GLY A 403 -8.79 -19.28 9.52
C GLY A 403 -8.04 -20.53 9.04
N LEU A 404 -7.06 -20.37 8.16
CA LEU A 404 -6.28 -21.48 7.62
C LEU A 404 -5.10 -21.79 8.56
N PRO A 405 -4.88 -23.06 8.93
CA PRO A 405 -3.68 -23.41 9.67
C PRO A 405 -2.44 -23.08 8.82
N LEU A 406 -1.31 -22.78 9.47
CA LEU A 406 -0.03 -22.67 8.78
C LEU A 406 0.64 -24.05 8.65
N PRO A 407 1.47 -24.29 7.62
CA PRO A 407 2.27 -25.50 7.53
C PRO A 407 3.28 -25.59 8.68
N ASP A 408 3.46 -26.79 9.23
CA ASP A 408 4.51 -27.07 10.21
C ASP A 408 5.90 -26.71 9.64
N ARG A 409 6.82 -26.25 10.50
CA ARG A 409 8.21 -25.93 10.14
C ARG A 409 8.34 -24.84 9.05
N THR A 410 7.63 -23.74 9.24
CA THR A 410 7.86 -22.53 8.44
C THR A 410 9.08 -21.80 9.00
N PRO A 411 10.13 -21.53 8.20
CA PRO A 411 11.29 -20.76 8.66
C PRO A 411 10.84 -19.36 9.07
N ASP A 412 11.45 -18.81 10.12
CA ASP A 412 11.14 -17.46 10.58
C ASP A 412 11.72 -16.41 9.61
N PRO A 413 10.88 -15.66 8.87
CA PRO A 413 11.36 -14.64 7.96
C PRO A 413 11.59 -13.28 8.63
N GLN A 414 11.20 -13.12 9.90
CA GLN A 414 11.19 -11.83 10.59
C GLN A 414 12.57 -11.16 10.68
N PRO A 415 13.69 -11.86 10.95
CA PRO A 415 14.99 -11.21 11.03
C PRO A 415 15.40 -10.51 9.73
N GLY A 416 15.28 -11.19 8.58
CA GLY A 416 15.65 -10.59 7.30
C GLY A 416 14.74 -9.44 6.86
N VAL A 417 13.45 -9.50 7.20
CA VAL A 417 12.50 -8.41 6.93
C VAL A 417 12.74 -7.22 7.87
N TRP A 418 13.09 -7.47 9.13
CA TRP A 418 13.52 -6.44 10.07
C TRP A 418 14.78 -5.72 9.59
N ASP A 419 15.81 -6.47 9.17
CA ASP A 419 17.08 -5.89 8.73
C ASP A 419 16.87 -4.94 7.54
N GLU A 420 16.01 -5.31 6.59
CA GLU A 420 15.60 -4.42 5.50
C GLU A 420 14.89 -3.16 6.01
N LEU A 421 13.91 -3.32 6.89
CA LEU A 421 13.14 -2.21 7.43
C LEU A 421 14.03 -1.21 8.18
N ALA A 422 14.90 -1.71 9.07
CA ALA A 422 15.85 -0.92 9.83
C ALA A 422 16.82 -0.18 8.89
N ARG A 423 17.34 -0.88 7.87
CA ARG A 423 18.19 -0.28 6.83
C ARG A 423 17.48 0.84 6.07
N ARG A 424 16.21 0.66 5.70
CA ARG A 424 15.43 1.71 5.02
C ARG A 424 15.22 2.92 5.93
N ALA A 425 14.81 2.67 7.17
CA ALA A 425 14.57 3.71 8.15
C ALA A 425 15.83 4.54 8.47
N ALA A 426 17.01 3.90 8.54
CA ALA A 426 18.29 4.56 8.76
C ALA A 426 18.75 5.42 7.56
N ASN A 427 18.34 5.06 6.33
CA ASN A 427 18.76 5.71 5.09
C ASN A 427 17.72 6.68 4.51
N GLY A 428 16.67 7.02 5.25
CA GLY A 428 15.60 7.90 4.75
C GLY A 428 14.83 7.29 3.57
N VAL A 429 14.71 5.97 3.49
CA VAL A 429 14.01 5.26 2.41
C VAL A 429 12.61 4.88 2.87
N ASP A 430 11.58 5.17 2.06
CA ASP A 430 10.19 4.85 2.34
C ASP A 430 9.94 3.33 2.44
N CYS A 431 8.87 2.95 3.14
CA CYS A 431 8.42 1.57 3.28
C CYS A 431 7.58 1.09 2.08
N ASP A 432 7.70 1.75 0.93
CA ASP A 432 6.94 1.45 -0.29
C ASP A 432 7.61 0.38 -1.17
N LEU A 433 6.96 0.01 -2.28
CA LEU A 433 7.54 -0.92 -3.25
C LEU A 433 8.72 -0.34 -4.04
N TYR A 434 8.81 0.98 -4.14
CA TYR A 434 9.82 1.62 -4.98
C TYR A 434 11.11 1.92 -4.22
N ALA A 435 11.13 1.71 -2.89
CA ALA A 435 12.18 2.17 -2.01
C ALA A 435 12.46 3.67 -2.23
N THR A 436 11.38 4.47 -2.26
CA THR A 436 11.44 5.90 -2.56
C THR A 436 12.33 6.60 -1.55
N ARG A 437 13.37 7.29 -2.01
CA ARG A 437 14.21 8.12 -1.14
C ARG A 437 13.44 9.35 -0.71
N LEU A 438 13.41 9.59 0.60
CA LEU A 438 12.91 10.78 1.23
C LEU A 438 14.10 11.53 1.83
N PRO A 439 14.29 12.82 1.53
CA PRO A 439 15.47 13.56 1.97
C PRO A 439 15.47 13.93 3.46
N TRP A 440 14.54 13.39 4.27
CA TRP A 440 14.28 13.76 5.66
C TRP A 440 13.98 12.57 6.56
#